data_AF-A0A925AA23-F1
#
_entry.id   AF-A0A925AA23-F1
#
_cell.length_a   1.000
_cell.length_b   1.000
_cell.length_c   1.000
_cell.angle_alpha   90.00
_cell.angle_beta   90.00
_cell.angle_gamma   90.00
#
_symmetry.space_group_name_H-M   'P 1'
#
loop_
_entity.id
_entity.type
_entity.pdbx_description
1 polymer ?
#
loop_
_entity_poly.entity_id
_entity_poly.type
_entity_poly.pdbx_seq_one_letter_code
_entity_poly.pdbx_strand_id
1 'polypeptide(L)'
;MPTPTPRYSSFRWLAVTMVLMASAILTIASSTVQAQVGMVGMATSRGAMLRPPLDAGMLKRCGDVIGLTAEQRKAAEELLVGYQAEYRSAVARLEEVYVVIEEEQQSGDPYDEADSSHSIALVKFMKKTRRLNSGILEDIKALLDEHQVARFGALERALRRKSGFRFEMDGLARMDLSDAVSRLELEEAAAANVAPVLEQYEIDVDRELAAFDKTLWESQLLVFEGWADGKRPENYQKVMMEMVRQIIESTRKVSEVNEKYSSQISAQLPAAAQKTFDDQVKLAKYPQVYTRSKAIRFLEAAEKMQDLDTAHRDGLKALKESYLREVEAVNTRWRGVIDDVRATQVLATDGHDIHGQQMLQQNPKYREAMEARKALDTRVIEAARLLLNEEQNKRMPEAMKRPEVDFDQAPGTGR
;
A
#
# COMPACT_ATOMS: atom_id res chain seq x y z
N MET A 1 48.20 9.79 40.79
CA MET A 1 46.92 9.42 40.15
C MET A 1 46.38 10.63 39.42
N PRO A 2 45.90 10.49 38.17
CA PRO A 2 44.86 11.35 37.61
C PRO A 2 43.56 10.54 37.41
N THR A 3 42.44 11.08 37.87
CA THR A 3 41.08 10.52 37.67
C THR A 3 40.34 11.27 36.54
N PRO A 4 39.28 10.69 35.94
CA PRO A 4 39.09 10.81 34.49
C PRO A 4 38.22 11.98 34.00
N THR A 5 38.28 12.19 32.68
CA THR A 5 37.42 13.05 31.87
C THR A 5 35.94 12.61 31.90
N PRO A 6 34.97 13.56 32.00
CA PRO A 6 33.55 13.28 31.83
C PRO A 6 33.03 13.63 30.42
N ARG A 7 31.79 13.20 30.14
CA ARG A 7 30.92 13.51 28.97
C ARG A 7 31.32 12.77 27.67
N TYR A 8 30.42 12.48 26.72
CA TYR A 8 29.01 12.91 26.57
C TYR A 8 28.03 11.73 26.40
N SER A 9 26.83 11.90 26.97
CA SER A 9 25.59 11.22 26.57
C SER A 9 24.61 12.27 25.97
N SER A 10 23.41 11.85 25.55
CA SER A 10 22.40 12.62 24.75
C SER A 10 22.77 12.74 23.25
N PHE A 11 21.83 12.79 22.29
CA PHE A 11 20.56 13.56 22.26
C PHE A 11 19.28 12.78 21.86
N ARG A 12 18.12 13.43 22.07
CA ARG A 12 16.76 12.99 21.67
C ARG A 12 15.97 14.17 21.04
N TRP A 13 15.27 13.90 19.93
CA TRP A 13 13.96 14.48 19.48
C TRP A 13 13.73 16.01 19.27
N LEU A 14 12.62 16.31 18.56
CA LEU A 14 11.92 17.60 18.27
C LEU A 14 12.30 18.35 16.96
N ALA A 15 11.44 19.15 16.27
CA ALA A 15 9.96 19.16 16.12
C ALA A 15 9.45 20.17 15.03
N VAL A 16 8.43 19.77 14.23
CA VAL A 16 7.30 20.51 13.57
C VAL A 16 7.36 22.03 13.29
N THR A 17 7.14 22.46 12.02
CA THR A 17 6.23 23.57 11.53
C THR A 17 6.40 23.86 10.00
N MET A 18 5.66 24.73 9.27
CA MET A 18 4.19 24.86 9.01
C MET A 18 3.86 25.93 7.90
N VAL A 19 2.62 25.94 7.36
CA VAL A 19 1.87 27.04 6.65
C VAL A 19 1.71 27.02 5.09
N LEU A 20 0.43 27.18 4.70
CA LEU A 20 -0.31 27.14 3.42
C LEU A 20 -0.15 28.32 2.41
N MET A 21 -0.45 28.08 1.12
CA MET A 21 -1.71 28.43 0.39
C MET A 21 -1.65 27.93 -1.09
N ALA A 22 -2.63 27.21 -1.69
CA ALA A 22 -4.04 27.54 -2.04
C ALA A 22 -4.14 28.43 -3.32
N SER A 23 -4.95 28.21 -4.39
CA SER A 23 -6.07 27.28 -4.75
C SER A 23 -6.05 27.01 -6.31
N ALA A 24 -7.08 26.75 -7.16
CA ALA A 24 -8.56 26.75 -7.08
C ALA A 24 -9.31 26.09 -8.30
N ILE A 25 -10.50 25.51 -8.07
CA ILE A 25 -11.77 25.49 -8.87
C ILE A 25 -11.81 24.96 -10.34
N LEU A 26 -12.58 23.89 -10.63
CA LEU A 26 -13.93 23.94 -11.28
C LEU A 26 -14.69 22.59 -11.28
N THR A 27 -16.00 22.60 -11.59
CA THR A 27 -16.93 21.44 -11.58
C THR A 27 -17.86 21.40 -12.80
N ILE A 28 -18.24 20.21 -13.28
CA ILE A 28 -19.44 19.93 -14.12
C ILE A 28 -19.82 18.43 -13.98
N ALA A 29 -21.03 18.02 -14.41
CA ALA A 29 -21.62 16.73 -14.05
C ALA A 29 -22.00 15.80 -15.23
N SER A 30 -22.00 14.49 -14.92
CA SER A 30 -22.80 13.38 -15.50
C SER A 30 -22.68 13.00 -17.00
N SER A 31 -22.18 11.79 -17.26
CA SER A 31 -22.70 10.87 -18.29
C SER A 31 -22.18 9.41 -18.11
N THR A 32 -23.01 8.45 -18.57
CA THR A 32 -22.69 7.05 -18.96
C THR A 32 -21.50 6.31 -18.29
N VAL A 33 -21.75 5.65 -17.15
CA VAL A 33 -20.79 4.68 -16.56
C VAL A 33 -21.03 3.27 -17.11
N GLN A 34 -20.34 2.90 -18.20
CA GLN A 34 -20.26 1.48 -18.62
C GLN A 34 -19.00 1.06 -19.40
N ALA A 35 -18.03 1.96 -19.64
CA ALA A 35 -16.74 1.64 -20.27
C ALA A 35 -15.51 1.79 -19.33
N GLN A 36 -15.66 2.45 -18.18
CA GLN A 36 -14.52 2.90 -17.36
C GLN A 36 -13.82 1.81 -16.53
N VAL A 37 -14.42 0.62 -16.38
CA VAL A 37 -13.98 -0.37 -15.37
C VAL A 37 -12.58 -0.96 -15.69
N GLY A 38 -12.17 -1.01 -16.95
CA GLY A 38 -10.79 -1.37 -17.34
C GLY A 38 -9.75 -0.25 -17.14
N MET A 39 -10.19 1.00 -17.00
CA MET A 39 -9.34 2.19 -16.93
C MET A 39 -9.04 2.66 -15.49
N VAL A 40 -9.85 2.30 -14.49
CA VAL A 40 -9.64 2.79 -13.11
C VAL A 40 -8.26 2.38 -12.55
N GLY A 41 -7.86 1.12 -12.74
CA GLY A 41 -6.53 0.64 -12.36
C GLY A 41 -5.38 1.26 -13.19
N MET A 42 -5.65 1.68 -14.43
CA MET A 42 -4.70 2.46 -15.23
C MET A 42 -4.60 3.91 -14.74
N ALA A 43 -5.70 4.49 -14.24
CA ALA A 43 -5.75 5.87 -13.75
C ALA A 43 -5.03 6.04 -12.41
N THR A 44 -5.24 5.12 -11.45
CA THR A 44 -4.41 5.06 -10.22
C THR A 44 -2.95 4.78 -10.55
N SER A 45 -2.70 3.89 -11.52
CA SER A 45 -1.34 3.61 -12.01
C SER A 45 -0.68 4.80 -12.72
N ARG A 46 -1.39 5.68 -13.45
CA ARG A 46 -0.80 6.84 -14.15
C ARG A 46 -0.04 7.74 -13.18
N GLY A 47 -0.66 8.09 -12.03
CA GLY A 47 -0.01 8.87 -10.98
C GLY A 47 1.19 8.18 -10.33
N ALA A 48 1.26 6.85 -10.35
CA ALA A 48 2.40 6.08 -9.86
C ALA A 48 3.52 5.92 -10.91
N MET A 49 3.15 5.77 -12.19
CA MET A 49 4.03 5.50 -13.33
C MET A 49 4.82 6.76 -13.77
N LEU A 50 4.18 7.93 -13.70
CA LEU A 50 4.82 9.22 -13.98
C LEU A 50 5.79 9.69 -12.87
N ARG A 51 5.92 8.93 -11.77
CA ARG A 51 6.89 9.22 -10.71
C ARG A 51 8.07 8.23 -10.82
N PRO A 52 9.34 8.69 -10.71
CA PRO A 52 10.47 7.78 -10.68
C PRO A 52 10.36 6.82 -9.48
N PRO A 53 10.62 5.52 -9.63
CA PRO A 53 10.61 4.58 -8.50
C PRO A 53 11.70 4.89 -7.46
N LEU A 54 12.83 5.47 -7.88
CA LEU A 54 13.92 5.90 -7.01
C LEU A 54 13.82 7.40 -6.71
N ASP A 55 13.53 7.73 -5.46
CA ASP A 55 13.54 9.10 -4.91
C ASP A 55 14.67 9.29 -3.88
N ALA A 56 14.91 10.52 -3.40
CA ALA A 56 15.99 10.81 -2.45
C ALA A 56 15.79 10.13 -1.08
N GLY A 57 14.55 9.86 -0.68
CA GLY A 57 14.24 9.06 0.51
C GLY A 57 14.53 7.57 0.31
N MET A 58 14.31 7.04 -0.91
CA MET A 58 14.78 5.71 -1.31
C MET A 58 16.29 5.67 -1.31
N LEU A 59 16.98 6.57 -2.01
CA LEU A 59 18.44 6.60 -2.05
C LEU A 59 19.07 6.70 -0.65
N LYS A 60 18.51 7.51 0.25
CA LYS A 60 18.95 7.52 1.66
C LYS A 60 18.89 6.12 2.27
N ARG A 61 17.74 5.43 2.18
CA ARG A 61 17.58 4.05 2.65
C ARG A 61 18.54 3.07 1.95
N CYS A 62 18.82 3.26 0.66
CA CYS A 62 19.78 2.44 -0.09
C CYS A 62 21.17 2.57 0.53
N GLY A 63 21.60 3.82 0.79
CA GLY A 63 22.87 4.11 1.44
C GLY A 63 22.96 3.60 2.87
N ASP A 64 21.86 3.61 3.60
CA ASP A 64 21.78 3.07 4.96
C ASP A 64 21.82 1.52 4.96
N VAL A 65 21.24 0.86 3.95
CA VAL A 65 21.28 -0.60 3.77
C VAL A 65 22.67 -1.10 3.37
N ILE A 66 23.30 -0.53 2.33
CA ILE A 66 24.61 -1.02 1.84
C ILE A 66 25.80 -0.46 2.63
N GLY A 67 25.61 0.64 3.37
CA GLY A 67 26.65 1.30 4.17
C GLY A 67 27.50 2.27 3.35
N LEU A 68 26.86 3.19 2.60
CA LEU A 68 27.57 4.22 1.83
C LEU A 68 28.30 5.21 2.74
N THR A 69 29.54 5.52 2.37
CA THR A 69 30.32 6.66 2.87
C THR A 69 29.64 7.99 2.54
N ALA A 70 30.09 9.09 3.15
CA ALA A 70 29.55 10.43 2.86
C ALA A 70 29.83 10.84 1.40
N GLU A 71 31.01 10.47 0.90
CA GLU A 71 31.51 10.74 -0.44
C GLU A 71 30.68 9.99 -1.50
N GLN A 72 30.50 8.68 -1.32
CA GLN A 72 29.67 7.87 -2.23
C GLN A 72 28.20 8.29 -2.16
N ARG A 73 27.68 8.66 -0.98
CA ARG A 73 26.30 9.14 -0.83
C ARG A 73 26.08 10.44 -1.62
N LYS A 74 27.02 11.40 -1.53
CA LYS A 74 26.99 12.63 -2.33
C LYS A 74 27.06 12.33 -3.84
N ALA A 75 27.96 11.44 -4.27
CA ALA A 75 28.06 11.05 -5.68
C ALA A 75 26.77 10.39 -6.18
N ALA A 76 26.15 9.51 -5.38
CA ALA A 76 24.87 8.89 -5.72
C ALA A 76 23.70 9.91 -5.73
N GLU A 77 23.74 10.94 -4.89
CA GLU A 77 22.76 12.05 -4.91
C GLU A 77 22.90 12.90 -6.19
N GLU A 78 24.14 13.13 -6.67
CA GLU A 78 24.41 13.80 -7.95
C GLU A 78 23.93 12.96 -9.15
N LEU A 79 24.19 11.64 -9.16
CA LEU A 79 23.64 10.70 -10.15
C LEU A 79 22.10 10.70 -10.16
N LEU A 80 21.47 10.69 -8.97
CA LEU A 80 20.03 10.71 -8.81
C LEU A 80 19.38 11.98 -9.41
N VAL A 81 20.04 13.14 -9.28
CA VAL A 81 19.57 14.40 -9.90
C VAL A 81 19.54 14.28 -11.43
N GLY A 82 20.57 13.69 -12.03
CA GLY A 82 20.63 13.40 -13.47
C GLY A 82 19.53 12.44 -13.93
N TYR A 83 19.42 11.29 -13.27
CA TYR A 83 18.37 10.29 -13.52
C TYR A 83 16.95 10.90 -13.42
N GLN A 84 16.68 11.72 -12.40
CA GLN A 84 15.38 12.37 -12.24
C GLN A 84 15.10 13.43 -13.32
N ALA A 85 16.12 14.13 -13.82
CA ALA A 85 15.96 15.06 -14.93
C ALA A 85 15.58 14.32 -16.23
N GLU A 86 16.25 13.21 -16.53
CA GLU A 86 15.89 12.34 -17.66
C GLU A 86 14.50 11.71 -17.50
N TYR A 87 14.12 11.28 -16.28
CA TYR A 87 12.79 10.74 -16.02
C TYR A 87 11.69 11.79 -16.26
N ARG A 88 11.88 13.02 -15.75
CA ARG A 88 10.96 14.14 -16.01
C ARG A 88 10.88 14.48 -17.51
N SER A 89 11.99 14.41 -18.24
CA SER A 89 12.00 14.59 -19.71
C SER A 89 11.28 13.46 -20.47
N ALA A 90 11.24 12.25 -19.92
CA ALA A 90 10.43 11.16 -20.48
C ALA A 90 8.93 11.37 -20.18
N VAL A 91 8.60 11.84 -18.98
CA VAL A 91 7.21 12.15 -18.55
C VAL A 91 6.61 13.27 -19.37
N ALA A 92 7.30 14.41 -19.49
CA ALA A 92 6.82 15.56 -20.26
C ALA A 92 6.49 15.19 -21.72
N ARG A 93 7.32 14.37 -22.38
CA ARG A 93 7.06 13.87 -23.74
C ARG A 93 5.90 12.90 -23.87
N LEU A 94 5.53 12.20 -22.79
CA LEU A 94 4.31 11.39 -22.76
C LEU A 94 3.07 12.28 -22.54
N GLU A 95 3.20 13.33 -21.72
CA GLU A 95 2.16 14.34 -21.46
C GLU A 95 1.88 15.21 -22.70
N GLU A 96 2.91 15.64 -23.44
CA GLU A 96 2.81 16.29 -24.75
C GLU A 96 1.96 15.46 -25.73
N VAL A 97 2.21 14.14 -25.83
CA VAL A 97 1.43 13.25 -26.69
C VAL A 97 -0.02 13.09 -26.19
N TYR A 98 -0.24 13.03 -24.87
CA TYR A 98 -1.61 13.00 -24.31
C TYR A 98 -2.41 14.26 -24.65
N VAL A 99 -1.79 15.45 -24.66
CA VAL A 99 -2.47 16.70 -25.05
C VAL A 99 -2.89 16.67 -26.52
N VAL A 100 -2.00 16.25 -27.42
CA VAL A 100 -2.33 16.11 -28.85
C VAL A 100 -3.50 15.13 -29.06
N ILE A 101 -3.49 13.99 -28.38
CA ILE A 101 -4.60 13.02 -28.43
C ILE A 101 -5.91 13.60 -27.89
N GLU A 102 -5.86 14.44 -26.85
CA GLU A 102 -7.04 15.09 -26.29
C GLU A 102 -7.59 16.20 -27.22
N GLU A 103 -6.72 16.86 -27.98
CA GLU A 103 -7.11 17.80 -29.06
C GLU A 103 -7.71 17.06 -30.27
N GLU A 104 -7.10 15.96 -30.74
CA GLU A 104 -7.61 15.07 -31.81
C GLU A 104 -8.98 14.44 -31.46
N GLN A 105 -9.23 14.13 -30.18
CA GLN A 105 -10.53 13.65 -29.71
C GLN A 105 -11.59 14.77 -29.65
N GLN A 106 -11.18 16.04 -29.58
CA GLN A 106 -12.08 17.20 -29.57
C GLN A 106 -12.41 17.72 -30.99
N SER A 107 -11.51 17.55 -31.97
CA SER A 107 -11.82 17.81 -33.39
C SER A 107 -12.82 16.80 -33.98
N GLY A 108 -12.93 15.62 -33.38
CA GLY A 108 -13.84 14.56 -33.81
C GLY A 108 -13.22 13.59 -34.83
N ASP A 109 -11.90 13.50 -34.87
CA ASP A 109 -11.16 12.61 -35.76
C ASP A 109 -11.32 11.12 -35.36
N PRO A 110 -11.06 10.16 -36.28
CA PRO A 110 -11.32 8.74 -36.02
C PRO A 110 -10.49 8.17 -34.87
N TYR A 111 -11.19 7.73 -33.82
CA TYR A 111 -10.63 7.23 -32.55
C TYR A 111 -9.49 6.20 -32.69
N ASP A 112 -9.51 5.38 -33.75
CA ASP A 112 -8.54 4.30 -33.94
C ASP A 112 -7.14 4.77 -34.34
N GLU A 113 -6.97 5.96 -34.93
CA GLU A 113 -5.62 6.50 -35.22
C GLU A 113 -4.95 7.02 -33.94
N ALA A 114 -5.69 7.79 -33.12
CA ALA A 114 -5.20 8.32 -31.84
C ALA A 114 -4.83 7.22 -30.82
N ASP A 115 -5.57 6.10 -30.79
CA ASP A 115 -5.30 4.92 -29.95
C ASP A 115 -3.92 4.28 -30.27
N SER A 116 -3.53 4.28 -31.56
CA SER A 116 -2.22 3.79 -31.99
C SER A 116 -1.08 4.73 -31.56
N SER A 117 -1.23 6.05 -31.75
CA SER A 117 -0.28 7.07 -31.31
C SER A 117 -0.05 7.03 -29.79
N HIS A 118 -1.13 6.86 -29.01
CA HIS A 118 -1.04 6.67 -27.57
C HIS A 118 -0.15 5.48 -27.19
N SER A 119 -0.45 4.33 -27.78
CA SER A 119 0.20 3.05 -27.50
C SER A 119 1.69 3.08 -27.88
N ILE A 120 2.01 3.66 -29.04
CA ILE A 120 3.39 3.89 -29.49
C ILE A 120 4.19 4.72 -28.48
N ALA A 121 3.60 5.82 -27.96
CA ALA A 121 4.25 6.68 -27.00
C ALA A 121 4.45 5.98 -25.64
N LEU A 122 3.46 5.22 -25.18
CA LEU A 122 3.52 4.49 -23.91
C LEU A 122 4.58 3.37 -23.95
N VAL A 123 4.67 2.59 -25.04
CA VAL A 123 5.73 1.57 -25.23
C VAL A 123 7.12 2.21 -25.24
N LYS A 124 7.29 3.35 -25.91
CA LYS A 124 8.56 4.11 -25.93
C LYS A 124 8.92 4.62 -24.52
N PHE A 125 7.95 5.18 -23.80
CA PHE A 125 8.13 5.66 -22.42
C PHE A 125 8.53 4.52 -21.48
N MET A 126 7.77 3.41 -21.45
CA MET A 126 8.08 2.22 -20.66
C MET A 126 9.51 1.71 -20.92
N LYS A 127 9.89 1.57 -22.19
CA LYS A 127 11.24 1.09 -22.57
C LYS A 127 12.35 2.08 -22.17
N LYS A 128 12.11 3.39 -22.20
CA LYS A 128 13.06 4.40 -21.71
C LYS A 128 13.16 4.39 -20.19
N THR A 129 12.05 4.37 -19.45
CA THR A 129 12.08 4.38 -17.98
C THR A 129 12.67 3.09 -17.39
N ARG A 130 12.39 1.91 -17.96
CA ARG A 130 13.06 0.65 -17.56
C ARG A 130 14.58 0.72 -17.74
N ARG A 131 15.06 1.32 -18.84
CA ARG A 131 16.50 1.55 -19.07
C ARG A 131 17.09 2.56 -18.08
N LEU A 132 16.40 3.67 -17.81
CA LEU A 132 16.83 4.65 -16.78
C LEU A 132 16.95 4.01 -15.40
N ASN A 133 15.96 3.20 -15.01
CA ASN A 133 15.93 2.52 -13.71
C ASN A 133 17.04 1.47 -13.57
N SER A 134 17.44 0.80 -14.67
CA SER A 134 18.57 -0.14 -14.65
C SER A 134 19.91 0.60 -14.64
N GLY A 135 20.03 1.70 -15.42
CA GLY A 135 21.23 2.53 -15.49
C GLY A 135 21.63 3.08 -14.13
N ILE A 136 20.73 3.80 -13.45
CA ILE A 136 21.02 4.41 -12.15
C ILE A 136 21.44 3.39 -11.07
N LEU A 137 21.00 2.13 -11.18
CA LEU A 137 21.41 1.08 -10.26
C LEU A 137 22.84 0.58 -10.55
N GLU A 138 23.21 0.36 -11.82
CA GLU A 138 24.60 0.03 -12.18
C GLU A 138 25.55 1.22 -11.95
N ASP A 139 25.09 2.46 -12.15
CA ASP A 139 25.86 3.68 -11.85
C ASP A 139 26.15 3.81 -10.34
N ILE A 140 25.14 3.55 -9.49
CA ILE A 140 25.32 3.51 -8.01
C ILE A 140 26.26 2.36 -7.61
N LYS A 141 26.11 1.19 -8.24
CA LYS A 141 26.93 0.00 -8.00
C LYS A 141 28.40 0.21 -8.37
N ALA A 142 28.68 1.02 -9.39
CA ALA A 142 30.03 1.41 -9.79
C ALA A 142 30.73 2.35 -8.79
N LEU A 143 30.00 2.94 -7.82
CA LEU A 143 30.59 3.71 -6.72
C LEU A 143 31.05 2.83 -5.54
N LEU A 144 30.73 1.54 -5.53
CA LEU A 144 30.84 0.66 -4.36
C LEU A 144 32.19 -0.05 -4.23
N ASP A 145 32.61 -0.30 -2.99
CA ASP A 145 33.71 -1.25 -2.70
C ASP A 145 33.24 -2.72 -2.76
N GLU A 146 34.17 -3.67 -2.78
CA GLU A 146 33.88 -5.11 -2.90
C GLU A 146 32.91 -5.65 -1.82
N HIS A 147 33.00 -5.12 -0.59
CA HIS A 147 32.14 -5.52 0.52
C HIS A 147 30.74 -4.90 0.39
N GLN A 148 30.63 -3.66 -0.08
CA GLN A 148 29.35 -3.04 -0.42
C GLN A 148 28.68 -3.72 -1.65
N VAL A 149 29.46 -4.12 -2.67
CA VAL A 149 28.98 -4.89 -3.83
C VAL A 149 28.38 -6.23 -3.39
N ALA A 150 29.03 -6.93 -2.44
CA ALA A 150 28.47 -8.17 -1.88
C ALA A 150 27.09 -7.97 -1.20
N ARG A 151 26.79 -6.76 -0.74
CA ARG A 151 25.49 -6.38 -0.14
C ARG A 151 24.48 -5.84 -1.17
N PHE A 152 24.89 -5.58 -2.41
CA PHE A 152 24.03 -4.99 -3.44
C PHE A 152 22.79 -5.82 -3.76
N GLY A 153 22.90 -7.16 -3.75
CA GLY A 153 21.76 -8.03 -3.95
C GLY A 153 20.65 -7.84 -2.91
N ALA A 154 20.97 -7.47 -1.66
CA ALA A 154 19.97 -7.17 -0.64
C ALA A 154 19.27 -5.82 -0.90
N LEU A 155 20.01 -4.83 -1.43
CA LEU A 155 19.45 -3.56 -1.89
C LEU A 155 18.44 -3.77 -3.04
N GLU A 156 18.77 -4.59 -4.04
CA GLU A 156 17.86 -4.89 -5.15
C GLU A 156 16.56 -5.56 -4.69
N ARG A 157 16.62 -6.42 -3.66
CA ARG A 157 15.43 -7.01 -3.02
C ARG A 157 14.59 -5.95 -2.30
N ALA A 158 15.23 -5.10 -1.49
CA ALA A 158 14.55 -4.04 -0.75
C ALA A 158 13.86 -3.02 -1.68
N LEU A 159 14.50 -2.68 -2.81
CA LEU A 159 13.90 -1.84 -3.85
C LEU A 159 12.71 -2.53 -4.53
N ARG A 160 12.86 -3.79 -4.97
CA ARG A 160 11.78 -4.54 -5.64
C ARG A 160 10.57 -4.80 -4.75
N ARG A 161 10.75 -4.99 -3.43
CA ARG A 161 9.65 -4.95 -2.46
C ARG A 161 8.96 -3.59 -2.44
N LYS A 162 9.73 -2.49 -2.31
CA LYS A 162 9.17 -1.12 -2.19
C LYS A 162 8.56 -0.55 -3.48
N SER A 163 8.78 -1.19 -4.63
CA SER A 163 8.04 -0.94 -5.87
C SER A 163 6.89 -1.94 -6.09
N GLY A 164 7.12 -3.24 -5.86
CA GLY A 164 6.14 -4.30 -6.12
C GLY A 164 4.86 -4.18 -5.28
N PHE A 165 4.99 -3.84 -4.00
CA PHE A 165 3.84 -3.60 -3.11
C PHE A 165 3.07 -2.28 -3.39
N ARG A 166 3.38 -1.56 -4.49
CA ARG A 166 2.60 -0.39 -4.94
C ARG A 166 1.41 -0.75 -5.82
N PHE A 167 1.38 -1.95 -6.40
CA PHE A 167 0.22 -2.43 -7.16
C PHE A 167 -0.94 -2.80 -6.21
N GLU A 168 -2.17 -2.78 -6.73
CA GLU A 168 -3.41 -3.02 -5.96
C GLU A 168 -3.61 -4.52 -5.63
N MET A 169 -2.60 -5.13 -5.00
CA MET A 169 -2.61 -6.51 -4.51
C MET A 169 -3.59 -6.65 -3.33
N ASP A 170 -4.37 -7.73 -3.31
CA ASP A 170 -5.32 -8.02 -2.22
C ASP A 170 -4.66 -8.80 -1.05
N GLY A 171 -5.32 -8.81 0.10
CA GLY A 171 -4.95 -9.63 1.25
C GLY A 171 -3.58 -9.27 1.82
N LEU A 172 -2.75 -10.29 2.06
CA LEU A 172 -1.38 -10.08 2.55
C LEU A 172 -0.37 -9.76 1.46
N ALA A 173 -0.66 -9.99 0.18
CA ALA A 173 0.30 -9.76 -0.90
C ALA A 173 0.79 -8.31 -0.99
N ARG A 174 0.07 -7.34 -0.42
CA ARG A 174 0.45 -5.91 -0.31
C ARG A 174 1.30 -5.53 0.91
N MET A 175 1.72 -6.50 1.74
CA MET A 175 2.42 -6.26 3.00
C MET A 175 3.90 -6.67 2.92
N ASP A 176 4.80 -5.72 3.20
CA ASP A 176 6.21 -6.01 3.46
C ASP A 176 6.37 -6.40 4.94
N LEU A 177 6.72 -7.66 5.22
CA LEU A 177 6.90 -8.12 6.60
C LEU A 177 8.16 -7.54 7.26
N SER A 178 9.19 -7.17 6.49
CA SER A 178 10.38 -6.49 7.01
C SER A 178 10.04 -5.06 7.46
N ASP A 179 9.23 -4.34 6.67
CA ASP A 179 8.72 -3.01 7.04
C ASP A 179 7.80 -3.08 8.27
N ALA A 180 6.98 -4.14 8.39
CA ALA A 180 6.13 -4.39 9.55
C ALA A 180 6.93 -4.70 10.82
N VAL A 181 7.94 -5.59 10.77
CA VAL A 181 8.80 -5.89 11.92
C VAL A 181 9.66 -4.68 12.30
N SER A 182 10.17 -3.91 11.34
CA SER A 182 10.94 -2.69 11.62
C SER A 182 10.15 -1.66 12.43
N ARG A 183 8.82 -1.60 12.27
CA ARG A 183 7.93 -0.70 13.04
C ARG A 183 7.64 -1.18 14.47
N LEU A 184 8.11 -2.38 14.87
CA LEU A 184 7.98 -2.88 16.24
C LEU A 184 9.10 -2.37 17.16
N GLU A 185 10.12 -1.70 16.61
CA GLU A 185 11.27 -1.14 17.35
C GLU A 185 11.89 -2.14 18.34
N LEU A 186 12.13 -3.37 17.85
CA LEU A 186 12.60 -4.50 18.67
C LEU A 186 13.97 -4.25 19.31
N GLU A 187 14.08 -4.64 20.58
CA GLU A 187 15.36 -4.78 21.29
C GLU A 187 16.33 -5.69 20.52
N GLU A 188 17.63 -5.40 20.58
CA GLU A 188 18.68 -6.01 19.74
C GLU A 188 18.62 -7.55 19.74
N ALA A 189 18.47 -8.17 20.91
CA ALA A 189 18.39 -9.63 21.03
C ALA A 189 17.13 -10.24 20.38
N ALA A 190 16.00 -9.52 20.37
CA ALA A 190 14.78 -9.94 19.70
C ALA A 190 14.86 -9.72 18.18
N ALA A 191 15.47 -8.60 17.75
CA ALA A 191 15.77 -8.36 16.34
C ALA A 191 16.70 -9.45 15.76
N ALA A 192 17.77 -9.80 16.48
CA ALA A 192 18.71 -10.86 16.10
C ALA A 192 18.05 -12.25 15.99
N ASN A 193 17.08 -12.57 16.86
CA ASN A 193 16.33 -13.82 16.79
C ASN A 193 15.41 -13.92 15.55
N VAL A 194 14.82 -12.80 15.13
CA VAL A 194 13.92 -12.73 13.96
C VAL A 194 14.68 -12.58 12.64
N ALA A 195 15.90 -12.03 12.66
CA ALA A 195 16.67 -11.70 11.46
C ALA A 195 16.87 -12.86 10.44
N PRO A 196 17.17 -14.12 10.83
CA PRO A 196 17.31 -15.21 9.86
C PRO A 196 16.00 -15.57 9.15
N VAL A 197 14.86 -15.41 9.83
CA VAL A 197 13.53 -15.62 9.26
C VAL A 197 13.20 -14.50 8.27
N LEU A 198 13.60 -13.26 8.58
CA LEU A 198 13.47 -12.13 7.66
C LEU A 198 14.38 -12.26 6.44
N GLU A 199 15.63 -12.71 6.58
CA GLU A 199 16.52 -12.87 5.42
C GLU A 199 15.96 -13.90 4.41
N GLN A 200 15.49 -15.06 4.90
CA GLN A 200 14.88 -16.04 4.01
C GLN A 200 13.51 -15.58 3.47
N TYR A 201 12.73 -14.83 4.25
CA TYR A 201 11.52 -14.16 3.77
C TYR A 201 11.84 -13.23 2.58
N GLU A 202 12.87 -12.38 2.72
CA GLU A 202 13.25 -11.44 1.68
C GLU A 202 13.69 -12.12 0.40
N ILE A 203 14.37 -13.27 0.50
CA ILE A 203 14.76 -14.09 -0.66
C ILE A 203 13.54 -14.74 -1.32
N ASP A 204 12.64 -15.35 -0.54
CA ASP A 204 11.45 -16.03 -1.07
C ASP A 204 10.46 -15.05 -1.71
N VAL A 205 10.20 -13.89 -1.10
CA VAL A 205 9.25 -12.90 -1.62
C VAL A 205 9.82 -12.16 -2.83
N ASP A 206 11.13 -11.93 -2.89
CA ASP A 206 11.78 -11.31 -4.03
C ASP A 206 11.67 -12.17 -5.30
N ARG A 207 11.75 -13.50 -5.17
CA ARG A 207 11.56 -14.43 -6.28
C ARG A 207 10.16 -14.30 -6.90
N GLU A 208 9.12 -14.26 -6.06
CA GLU A 208 7.73 -14.13 -6.53
C GLU A 208 7.42 -12.71 -7.05
N LEU A 209 7.99 -11.67 -6.44
CA LEU A 209 7.87 -10.29 -6.93
C LEU A 209 8.63 -10.06 -8.24
N ALA A 210 9.76 -10.73 -8.48
CA ALA A 210 10.47 -10.71 -9.75
C ALA A 210 9.65 -11.40 -10.87
N ALA A 211 9.00 -12.52 -10.54
CA ALA A 211 8.07 -13.20 -11.45
C ALA A 211 6.85 -12.32 -11.76
N PHE A 212 6.30 -11.63 -10.75
CA PHE A 212 5.21 -10.66 -10.91
C PHE A 212 5.60 -9.48 -11.81
N ASP A 213 6.73 -8.79 -11.56
CA ASP A 213 7.22 -7.66 -12.38
C ASP A 213 7.40 -8.07 -13.84
N LYS A 214 8.04 -9.23 -14.06
CA LYS A 214 8.23 -9.79 -15.40
C LYS A 214 6.89 -10.06 -16.09
N THR A 215 5.98 -10.76 -15.43
CA THR A 215 4.66 -11.15 -15.95
C THR A 215 3.81 -9.92 -16.30
N LEU A 216 3.77 -8.94 -15.42
CA LEU A 216 3.05 -7.69 -15.62
C LEU A 216 3.63 -6.89 -16.79
N TRP A 217 4.96 -6.75 -16.83
CA TRP A 217 5.65 -6.05 -17.92
C TRP A 217 5.43 -6.72 -19.28
N GLU A 218 5.61 -8.04 -19.38
CA GLU A 218 5.47 -8.77 -20.65
C GLU A 218 4.02 -8.73 -21.14
N SER A 219 3.03 -8.80 -20.23
CA SER A 219 1.61 -8.70 -20.57
C SER A 219 1.21 -7.28 -21.00
N GLN A 220 1.63 -6.24 -20.27
CA GLN A 220 1.39 -4.85 -20.65
C GLN A 220 2.03 -4.52 -22.01
N LEU A 221 3.29 -4.95 -22.20
CA LEU A 221 4.00 -4.70 -23.44
C LEU A 221 3.33 -5.40 -24.63
N LEU A 222 2.88 -6.66 -24.48
CA LEU A 222 2.13 -7.38 -25.51
C LEU A 222 0.85 -6.66 -25.94
N VAL A 223 0.09 -6.10 -24.98
CA VAL A 223 -1.14 -5.34 -25.27
C VAL A 223 -0.82 -4.05 -26.01
N PHE A 224 0.09 -3.23 -25.48
CA PHE A 224 0.41 -1.93 -26.08
C PHE A 224 1.19 -2.04 -27.40
N GLU A 225 2.00 -3.08 -27.61
CA GLU A 225 2.64 -3.33 -28.92
C GLU A 225 1.63 -3.76 -29.98
N GLY A 226 0.63 -4.58 -29.63
CA GLY A 226 -0.47 -4.90 -30.56
C GLY A 226 -1.25 -3.66 -31.00
N TRP A 227 -1.60 -2.79 -30.06
CA TRP A 227 -2.28 -1.52 -30.35
C TRP A 227 -1.41 -0.55 -31.15
N ALA A 228 -0.12 -0.45 -30.83
CA ALA A 228 0.86 0.36 -31.58
C ALA A 228 1.02 -0.07 -33.04
N ASP A 229 0.82 -1.36 -33.33
CA ASP A 229 0.84 -1.95 -34.68
C ASP A 229 -0.47 -1.72 -35.47
N GLY A 230 -1.44 -1.01 -34.91
CA GLY A 230 -2.80 -0.87 -35.45
C GLY A 230 -3.65 -2.14 -35.33
N LYS A 231 -3.17 -3.15 -34.58
CA LYS A 231 -3.74 -4.50 -34.50
C LYS A 231 -4.30 -4.75 -33.11
N ARG A 232 -5.48 -4.22 -32.80
CA ARG A 232 -6.28 -4.74 -31.68
C ARG A 232 -6.44 -6.25 -31.88
N PRO A 233 -5.94 -7.13 -30.98
CA PRO A 233 -5.96 -8.55 -31.23
C PRO A 233 -7.39 -9.06 -31.41
N GLU A 234 -7.66 -9.92 -32.39
CA GLU A 234 -8.99 -10.54 -32.59
C GLU A 234 -9.50 -11.27 -31.33
N ASN A 235 -8.55 -11.66 -30.47
CA ASN A 235 -8.79 -12.32 -29.20
C ASN A 235 -8.46 -11.40 -27.99
N TYR A 236 -8.52 -10.07 -28.14
CA TYR A 236 -8.13 -9.09 -27.11
C TYR A 236 -8.74 -9.38 -25.73
N GLN A 237 -10.04 -9.71 -25.66
CA GLN A 237 -10.69 -10.10 -24.40
C GLN A 237 -10.00 -11.31 -23.74
N LYS A 238 -9.56 -12.31 -24.51
CA LYS A 238 -8.82 -13.48 -23.99
C LYS A 238 -7.43 -13.10 -23.52
N VAL A 239 -6.72 -12.21 -24.23
CA VAL A 239 -5.41 -11.69 -23.81
C VAL A 239 -5.53 -10.95 -22.47
N MET A 240 -6.55 -10.11 -22.30
CA MET A 240 -6.81 -9.40 -21.04
C MET A 240 -7.23 -10.34 -19.90
N MET A 241 -8.09 -11.32 -20.17
CA MET A 241 -8.47 -12.33 -19.16
C MET A 241 -7.28 -13.18 -18.72
N GLU A 242 -6.38 -13.56 -19.64
CA GLU A 242 -5.16 -14.31 -19.31
C GLU A 242 -4.14 -13.46 -18.55
N MET A 243 -3.92 -12.19 -18.96
CA MET A 243 -3.09 -11.25 -18.18
C MET A 243 -3.63 -11.13 -16.73
N VAL A 244 -4.93 -10.94 -16.55
CA VAL A 244 -5.53 -10.83 -15.21
C VAL A 244 -5.42 -12.14 -14.44
N ARG A 245 -5.60 -13.30 -15.08
CA ARG A 245 -5.36 -14.62 -14.48
C ARG A 245 -3.93 -14.75 -13.96
N GLN A 246 -2.94 -14.35 -14.75
CA GLN A 246 -1.52 -14.42 -14.38
C GLN A 246 -1.15 -13.41 -13.28
N ILE A 247 -1.75 -12.22 -13.27
CA ILE A 247 -1.60 -11.22 -12.19
C ILE A 247 -2.19 -11.76 -10.88
N ILE A 248 -3.39 -12.35 -10.90
CA ILE A 248 -4.02 -12.96 -9.71
C ILE A 248 -3.17 -14.12 -9.19
N GLU A 249 -2.73 -15.03 -10.07
CA GLU A 249 -1.88 -16.17 -9.71
C GLU A 249 -0.52 -15.75 -9.13
N SER A 250 0.08 -14.70 -9.67
CA SER A 250 1.35 -14.17 -9.15
C SER A 250 1.15 -13.46 -7.80
N THR A 251 0.03 -12.72 -7.64
CA THR A 251 -0.36 -12.11 -6.36
C THR A 251 -0.63 -13.16 -5.29
N ARG A 252 -1.25 -14.29 -5.66
CA ARG A 252 -1.49 -15.43 -4.76
C ARG A 252 -0.18 -15.96 -4.17
N LYS A 253 0.86 -16.17 -4.99
CA LYS A 253 2.18 -16.65 -4.53
C LYS A 253 2.85 -15.70 -3.55
N VAL A 254 2.78 -14.38 -3.80
CA VAL A 254 3.26 -13.36 -2.85
C VAL A 254 2.48 -13.43 -1.52
N SER A 255 1.16 -13.65 -1.57
CA SER A 255 0.34 -13.85 -0.35
C SER A 255 0.72 -15.13 0.40
N GLU A 256 0.99 -16.24 -0.31
CA GLU A 256 1.37 -17.53 0.29
C GLU A 256 2.74 -17.46 0.98
N VAL A 257 3.71 -16.76 0.38
CA VAL A 257 4.98 -16.43 1.03
C VAL A 257 4.75 -15.56 2.27
N ASN A 258 3.93 -14.51 2.17
CA ASN A 258 3.61 -13.66 3.31
C ASN A 258 2.87 -14.42 4.44
N GLU A 259 1.99 -15.38 4.14
CA GLU A 259 1.29 -16.20 5.14
C GLU A 259 2.22 -17.20 5.86
N LYS A 260 3.11 -17.85 5.10
CA LYS A 260 4.20 -18.69 5.62
C LYS A 260 5.06 -17.90 6.59
N TYR A 261 5.58 -16.73 6.16
CA TYR A 261 6.54 -15.98 6.95
C TYR A 261 5.92 -15.16 8.08
N SER A 262 4.69 -14.65 7.97
CA SER A 262 4.02 -14.00 9.11
C SER A 262 3.85 -14.97 10.28
N SER A 263 3.52 -16.23 9.98
CA SER A 263 3.39 -17.29 11.00
C SER A 263 4.72 -17.59 11.69
N GLN A 264 5.82 -17.66 10.93
CA GLN A 264 7.17 -17.90 11.47
C GLN A 264 7.72 -16.72 12.26
N ILE A 265 7.49 -15.48 11.79
CA ILE A 265 7.89 -14.25 12.48
C ILE A 265 7.14 -14.10 13.80
N SER A 266 5.80 -14.28 13.79
CA SER A 266 4.97 -14.21 15.00
C SER A 266 5.48 -15.14 16.10
N ALA A 267 5.84 -16.38 15.75
CA ALA A 267 6.38 -17.38 16.69
C ALA A 267 7.78 -17.03 17.26
N GLN A 268 8.52 -16.10 16.66
CA GLN A 268 9.85 -15.65 17.10
C GLN A 268 9.85 -14.29 17.80
N LEU A 269 8.69 -13.61 17.86
CA LEU A 269 8.54 -12.31 18.51
C LEU A 269 8.27 -12.45 20.02
N PRO A 270 8.81 -11.55 20.88
CA PRO A 270 8.37 -11.43 22.26
C PRO A 270 6.87 -11.13 22.34
N ALA A 271 6.14 -11.70 23.29
CA ALA A 271 4.67 -11.65 23.37
C ALA A 271 4.06 -10.22 23.29
N ALA A 272 4.77 -9.20 23.79
CA ALA A 272 4.37 -7.79 23.70
C ALA A 272 4.40 -7.25 22.25
N ALA A 273 5.39 -7.66 21.46
CA ALA A 273 5.52 -7.30 20.05
C ALA A 273 4.65 -8.21 19.15
N GLN A 274 4.54 -9.51 19.50
CA GLN A 274 3.77 -10.50 18.77
C GLN A 274 2.33 -10.05 18.52
N LYS A 275 1.60 -9.65 19.57
CA LYS A 275 0.21 -9.18 19.42
C LYS A 275 0.09 -7.99 18.45
N THR A 276 1.04 -7.06 18.53
CA THR A 276 1.06 -5.87 17.66
C THR A 276 1.31 -6.26 16.20
N PHE A 277 2.19 -7.23 15.95
CA PHE A 277 2.43 -7.79 14.62
C PHE A 277 1.22 -8.57 14.09
N ASP A 278 0.63 -9.47 14.89
CA ASP A 278 -0.55 -10.24 14.52
C ASP A 278 -1.74 -9.33 14.15
N ASP A 279 -1.95 -8.24 14.89
CA ASP A 279 -3.01 -7.28 14.60
C ASP A 279 -2.72 -6.44 13.34
N GLN A 280 -1.45 -6.14 13.03
CA GLN A 280 -1.06 -5.57 11.73
C GLN A 280 -1.33 -6.56 10.57
N VAL A 281 -0.97 -7.83 10.73
CA VAL A 281 -1.20 -8.90 9.73
C VAL A 281 -2.71 -9.10 9.49
N LYS A 282 -3.53 -9.13 10.55
CA LYS A 282 -5.00 -9.18 10.44
C LYS A 282 -5.57 -7.97 9.68
N LEU A 283 -5.10 -6.76 9.99
CA LEU A 283 -5.53 -5.52 9.34
C LEU A 283 -5.10 -5.46 7.86
N ALA A 284 -3.91 -5.99 7.54
CA ALA A 284 -3.46 -6.13 6.16
C ALA A 284 -4.31 -7.15 5.39
N LYS A 285 -4.58 -8.35 5.93
CA LYS A 285 -5.33 -9.42 5.25
C LYS A 285 -6.84 -9.13 5.08
N TYR A 286 -7.45 -8.47 6.08
CA TYR A 286 -8.89 -8.17 6.10
C TYR A 286 -9.16 -6.73 6.61
N PRO A 287 -8.79 -5.69 5.84
CA PRO A 287 -8.93 -4.29 6.26
C PRO A 287 -10.36 -3.93 6.64
N GLN A 288 -11.36 -4.45 5.92
CA GLN A 288 -12.78 -4.20 6.21
C GLN A 288 -13.23 -4.77 7.57
N VAL A 289 -12.61 -5.86 8.04
CA VAL A 289 -12.97 -6.55 9.28
C VAL A 289 -12.29 -5.94 10.50
N TYR A 290 -10.99 -5.64 10.38
CA TYR A 290 -10.14 -5.21 11.50
C TYR A 290 -9.87 -3.70 11.56
N THR A 291 -10.39 -2.90 10.62
CA THR A 291 -10.37 -1.43 10.75
C THR A 291 -11.07 -0.97 12.04
N ARG A 292 -10.46 0.01 12.71
CA ARG A 292 -10.93 0.57 13.98
C ARG A 292 -12.35 1.15 13.85
N SER A 293 -13.30 0.51 14.53
CA SER A 293 -14.74 0.81 14.48
C SER A 293 -15.12 2.22 14.89
N LYS A 294 -16.39 2.58 14.67
CA LYS A 294 -16.98 3.75 15.33
C LYS A 294 -17.12 3.52 16.84
N ALA A 295 -17.54 2.31 17.25
CA ALA A 295 -17.75 1.98 18.66
C ALA A 295 -16.48 2.08 19.53
N ILE A 296 -15.36 1.49 19.08
CA ILE A 296 -14.12 1.57 19.87
C ILE A 296 -13.59 3.00 19.95
N ARG A 297 -13.65 3.77 18.84
CA ARG A 297 -13.29 5.19 18.82
C ARG A 297 -14.19 6.06 19.71
N PHE A 298 -15.47 5.70 19.86
CA PHE A 298 -16.39 6.36 20.79
C PHE A 298 -15.97 6.06 22.24
N LEU A 299 -15.79 4.79 22.60
CA LEU A 299 -15.33 4.38 23.94
C LEU A 299 -13.99 5.04 24.31
N GLU A 300 -13.00 5.00 23.41
CA GLU A 300 -11.66 5.59 23.61
C GLU A 300 -11.62 7.13 23.61
N ALA A 301 -12.71 7.79 23.19
CA ALA A 301 -12.90 9.23 23.34
C ALA A 301 -13.61 9.55 24.67
N ALA A 302 -14.60 8.74 25.06
CA ALA A 302 -15.28 8.85 26.35
C ALA A 302 -14.30 8.64 27.52
N GLU A 303 -13.50 7.57 27.50
CA GLU A 303 -12.46 7.26 28.51
C GLU A 303 -11.45 8.39 28.76
N LYS A 304 -11.32 9.36 27.84
CA LYS A 304 -10.41 10.51 27.94
C LYS A 304 -11.05 11.76 28.55
N MET A 305 -12.35 11.73 28.85
CA MET A 305 -13.03 12.83 29.53
C MET A 305 -12.56 12.92 30.99
N GLN A 306 -12.06 14.09 31.36
CA GLN A 306 -11.46 14.32 32.68
C GLN A 306 -12.51 14.37 33.80
N ASP A 307 -13.74 14.74 33.45
CA ASP A 307 -14.92 14.86 34.32
C ASP A 307 -15.73 13.56 34.49
N LEU A 308 -15.19 12.40 34.08
CA LEU A 308 -15.76 11.11 34.46
C LEU A 308 -15.49 10.81 35.94
N ASP A 309 -16.54 10.67 36.73
CA ASP A 309 -16.45 9.98 38.02
C ASP A 309 -16.10 8.49 37.83
N THR A 310 -15.85 7.82 38.96
CA THR A 310 -15.43 6.42 39.02
C THR A 310 -16.46 5.47 38.39
N ALA A 311 -17.76 5.70 38.59
CA ALA A 311 -18.81 4.77 38.16
C ALA A 311 -18.98 4.81 36.62
N HIS A 312 -19.00 6.00 36.02
CA HIS A 312 -19.02 6.13 34.56
C HIS A 312 -17.74 5.56 33.93
N ARG A 313 -16.57 5.79 34.56
CA ARG A 313 -15.27 5.29 34.08
C ARG A 313 -15.17 3.76 34.10
N ASP A 314 -15.57 3.13 35.20
CA ASP A 314 -15.56 1.67 35.32
C ASP A 314 -16.63 1.02 34.42
N GLY A 315 -17.79 1.66 34.25
CA GLY A 315 -18.82 1.26 33.30
C GLY A 315 -18.32 1.27 31.85
N LEU A 316 -17.69 2.35 31.41
CA LEU A 316 -17.10 2.47 30.07
C LEU A 316 -16.01 1.41 29.83
N LYS A 317 -15.15 1.18 30.83
CA LYS A 317 -14.11 0.13 30.77
C LYS A 317 -14.72 -1.26 30.64
N ALA A 318 -15.70 -1.62 31.46
CA ALA A 318 -16.38 -2.92 31.42
C ALA A 318 -17.12 -3.13 30.08
N LEU A 319 -17.77 -2.09 29.56
CA LEU A 319 -18.43 -2.10 28.25
C LEU A 319 -17.43 -2.30 27.10
N LYS A 320 -16.28 -1.65 27.16
CA LYS A 320 -15.17 -1.82 26.20
C LYS A 320 -14.58 -3.23 26.25
N GLU A 321 -14.39 -3.80 27.44
CA GLU A 321 -13.95 -5.19 27.60
C GLU A 321 -14.98 -6.20 27.06
N SER A 322 -16.28 -5.94 27.20
CA SER A 322 -17.32 -6.78 26.58
C SER A 322 -17.30 -6.67 25.06
N TYR A 323 -17.27 -5.44 24.53
CA TYR A 323 -17.15 -5.19 23.09
C TYR A 323 -15.95 -5.91 22.48
N LEU A 324 -14.77 -5.85 23.11
CA LEU A 324 -13.55 -6.51 22.62
C LEU A 324 -13.65 -8.04 22.60
N ARG A 325 -14.47 -8.66 23.45
CA ARG A 325 -14.77 -10.10 23.39
C ARG A 325 -15.80 -10.43 22.30
N GLU A 326 -16.90 -9.68 22.26
CA GLU A 326 -18.01 -9.89 21.31
C GLU A 326 -17.57 -9.63 19.85
N VAL A 327 -16.70 -8.64 19.64
CA VAL A 327 -16.26 -8.22 18.30
C VAL A 327 -15.35 -9.25 17.62
N GLU A 328 -14.51 -9.98 18.36
CA GLU A 328 -13.64 -11.00 17.76
C GLU A 328 -14.45 -12.22 17.28
N ALA A 329 -15.57 -12.54 17.95
CA ALA A 329 -16.49 -13.59 17.52
C ALA A 329 -17.35 -13.18 16.29
N VAL A 330 -17.62 -11.88 16.11
CA VAL A 330 -18.22 -11.36 14.87
C VAL A 330 -17.19 -11.31 13.75
N ASN A 331 -16.01 -10.76 14.01
CA ASN A 331 -14.91 -10.66 13.05
C ASN A 331 -14.44 -12.03 12.56
N THR A 332 -14.39 -13.04 13.44
CA THR A 332 -14.03 -14.41 13.06
C THR A 332 -15.01 -15.01 12.05
N ARG A 333 -16.32 -14.74 12.20
CA ARG A 333 -17.33 -15.14 11.20
C ARG A 333 -17.20 -14.33 9.92
N TRP A 334 -16.93 -13.03 10.01
CA TRP A 334 -16.81 -12.16 8.84
C TRP A 334 -15.58 -12.50 7.97
N ARG A 335 -14.40 -12.73 8.56
CA ARG A 335 -13.22 -13.20 7.80
C ARG A 335 -13.48 -14.54 7.12
N GLY A 336 -14.11 -15.50 7.82
CA GLY A 336 -14.42 -16.81 7.25
C GLY A 336 -15.28 -16.73 5.98
N VAL A 337 -16.26 -15.82 5.93
CA VAL A 337 -17.05 -15.59 4.71
C VAL A 337 -16.22 -14.95 3.58
N ILE A 338 -15.23 -14.10 3.91
CA ILE A 338 -14.31 -13.53 2.91
C ILE A 338 -13.39 -14.62 2.36
N ASP A 339 -12.89 -15.51 3.22
CA ASP A 339 -12.05 -16.65 2.82
C ASP A 339 -12.84 -17.67 1.99
N ASP A 340 -14.07 -18.03 2.40
CA ASP A 340 -15.01 -18.88 1.63
C ASP A 340 -15.20 -18.34 0.19
N VAL A 341 -15.46 -17.04 0.05
CA VAL A 341 -15.71 -16.40 -1.25
C VAL A 341 -14.44 -16.32 -2.10
N ARG A 342 -13.29 -15.97 -1.51
CA ARG A 342 -12.00 -15.98 -2.23
C ARG A 342 -11.66 -17.39 -2.72
N ALA A 343 -11.89 -18.42 -1.91
CA ALA A 343 -11.65 -19.81 -2.27
C ALA A 343 -12.54 -20.29 -3.43
N THR A 344 -13.82 -19.91 -3.46
CA THR A 344 -14.69 -20.25 -4.62
C THR A 344 -14.36 -19.43 -5.86
N GLN A 345 -13.91 -18.17 -5.73
CA GLN A 345 -13.54 -17.35 -6.89
C GLN A 345 -12.39 -17.95 -7.70
N VAL A 346 -11.37 -18.54 -7.04
CA VAL A 346 -10.24 -19.22 -7.70
C VAL A 346 -10.68 -20.42 -8.56
N LEU A 347 -11.81 -21.04 -8.24
CA LEU A 347 -12.36 -22.19 -8.97
C LEU A 347 -13.32 -21.80 -10.11
N ALA A 348 -13.89 -20.60 -10.07
CA ALA A 348 -14.92 -20.13 -11.02
C ALA A 348 -14.34 -19.38 -12.25
N THR A 349 -13.05 -19.56 -12.55
CA THR A 349 -12.30 -18.70 -13.49
C THR A 349 -12.52 -18.97 -14.98
N ASP A 350 -13.76 -19.03 -15.45
CA ASP A 350 -14.10 -18.95 -16.89
C ASP A 350 -14.04 -17.49 -17.41
N GLY A 351 -13.06 -16.71 -16.93
CA GLY A 351 -12.72 -15.35 -17.38
C GLY A 351 -13.72 -14.23 -17.06
N HIS A 352 -15.01 -14.53 -16.86
CA HIS A 352 -16.06 -13.51 -16.83
C HIS A 352 -16.18 -12.66 -15.56
N ASP A 353 -15.69 -13.12 -14.40
CA ASP A 353 -15.85 -12.38 -13.14
C ASP A 353 -14.54 -12.03 -12.41
N ILE A 354 -13.90 -11.00 -12.94
CA ILE A 354 -12.74 -10.32 -12.33
C ILE A 354 -13.16 -9.53 -11.07
N HIS A 355 -14.46 -9.28 -10.86
CA HIS A 355 -14.98 -8.43 -9.80
C HIS A 355 -15.17 -9.18 -8.47
N GLY A 356 -14.10 -9.74 -7.92
CA GLY A 356 -14.14 -10.47 -6.63
C GLY A 356 -14.80 -9.68 -5.49
N GLN A 357 -14.60 -8.35 -5.49
CA GLN A 357 -15.27 -7.44 -4.54
C GLN A 357 -16.79 -7.32 -4.77
N GLN A 358 -17.27 -7.41 -6.02
CA GLN A 358 -18.69 -7.40 -6.36
C GLN A 358 -19.35 -8.71 -5.92
N MET A 359 -18.74 -9.86 -6.23
CA MET A 359 -19.21 -11.17 -5.76
C MET A 359 -19.28 -11.24 -4.23
N LEU A 360 -18.27 -10.68 -3.55
CA LEU A 360 -18.27 -10.54 -2.10
C LEU A 360 -19.44 -9.66 -1.59
N GLN A 361 -19.72 -8.53 -2.22
CA GLN A 361 -20.85 -7.66 -1.86
C GLN A 361 -22.23 -8.31 -2.13
N GLN A 362 -22.36 -9.07 -3.21
CA GLN A 362 -23.60 -9.78 -3.55
C GLN A 362 -23.89 -10.94 -2.59
N ASN A 363 -22.85 -11.60 -2.06
CA ASN A 363 -22.97 -12.73 -1.14
C ASN A 363 -23.86 -12.38 0.10
N PRO A 364 -24.91 -13.16 0.42
CA PRO A 364 -25.80 -12.86 1.52
C PRO A 364 -25.15 -13.02 2.90
N LYS A 365 -24.28 -14.02 3.10
CA LYS A 365 -23.54 -14.23 4.36
C LYS A 365 -22.59 -13.06 4.65
N TYR A 366 -22.01 -12.45 3.61
CA TYR A 366 -21.11 -11.30 3.77
C TYR A 366 -21.89 -10.07 4.26
N ARG A 367 -23.06 -9.83 3.67
CA ARG A 367 -23.98 -8.77 4.11
C ARG A 367 -24.50 -9.01 5.53
N GLU A 368 -24.84 -10.25 5.88
CA GLU A 368 -25.21 -10.65 7.25
C GLU A 368 -24.07 -10.35 8.25
N ALA A 369 -22.83 -10.74 7.94
CA ALA A 369 -21.68 -10.49 8.79
C ALA A 369 -21.36 -8.99 8.97
N MET A 370 -21.50 -8.18 7.90
CA MET A 370 -21.39 -6.72 7.98
C MET A 370 -22.45 -6.11 8.91
N GLU A 371 -23.72 -6.48 8.72
CA GLU A 371 -24.82 -5.93 9.54
C GLU A 371 -24.74 -6.42 10.99
N ALA A 372 -24.28 -7.65 11.25
CA ALA A 372 -23.99 -8.14 12.60
C ALA A 372 -22.91 -7.31 13.30
N ARG A 373 -21.84 -6.92 12.59
CA ARG A 373 -20.80 -6.02 13.13
C ARG A 373 -21.34 -4.62 13.39
N LYS A 374 -22.10 -4.07 12.45
CA LYS A 374 -22.75 -2.76 12.55
C LYS A 374 -23.75 -2.68 13.70
N ALA A 375 -24.55 -3.73 13.93
CA ALA A 375 -25.49 -3.82 15.04
C ALA A 375 -24.78 -3.91 16.41
N LEU A 376 -23.68 -4.68 16.51
CA LEU A 376 -22.81 -4.69 17.70
C LEU A 376 -22.22 -3.30 17.97
N ASP A 377 -21.68 -2.65 16.94
CA ASP A 377 -21.13 -1.29 17.05
C ASP A 377 -22.19 -0.27 17.53
N THR A 378 -23.39 -0.28 16.95
CA THR A 378 -24.50 0.63 17.34
C THR A 378 -24.92 0.41 18.80
N ARG A 379 -25.22 -0.84 19.20
CA ARG A 379 -25.64 -1.18 20.57
C ARG A 379 -24.63 -0.73 21.62
N VAL A 380 -23.34 -0.80 21.32
CA VAL A 380 -22.28 -0.38 22.25
C VAL A 380 -22.12 1.14 22.29
N ILE A 381 -22.34 1.86 21.19
CA ILE A 381 -22.41 3.33 21.22
C ILE A 381 -23.63 3.81 22.03
N GLU A 382 -24.78 3.16 21.89
CA GLU A 382 -26.00 3.46 22.65
C GLU A 382 -25.82 3.18 24.14
N ALA A 383 -25.27 2.02 24.51
CA ALA A 383 -24.93 1.71 25.90
C ALA A 383 -23.91 2.70 26.49
N ALA A 384 -22.91 3.12 25.72
CA ALA A 384 -21.92 4.11 26.17
C ALA A 384 -22.55 5.50 26.36
N ARG A 385 -23.51 5.89 25.52
CA ARG A 385 -24.26 7.17 25.68
C ARG A 385 -25.10 7.20 26.95
N LEU A 386 -25.66 6.07 27.37
CA LEU A 386 -26.40 5.93 28.64
C LEU A 386 -25.47 5.96 29.88
N LEU A 387 -24.16 5.76 29.69
CA LEU A 387 -23.11 5.89 30.71
C LEU A 387 -22.43 7.28 30.69
N LEU A 388 -23.04 8.27 30.04
CA LEU A 388 -22.53 9.64 29.95
C LEU A 388 -23.66 10.63 30.24
N ASN A 389 -23.35 11.73 30.92
CA ASN A 389 -24.31 12.82 31.09
C ASN A 389 -24.50 13.63 29.78
N GLU A 390 -25.44 14.58 29.76
CA GLU A 390 -25.77 15.34 28.54
C GLU A 390 -24.57 16.17 28.02
N GLU A 391 -23.83 16.83 28.89
CA GLU A 391 -22.65 17.64 28.53
C GLU A 391 -21.44 16.81 28.12
N GLN A 392 -21.34 15.57 28.59
CA GLN A 392 -20.40 14.58 28.08
C GLN A 392 -20.83 14.12 26.68
N ASN A 393 -22.09 13.74 26.50
CA ASN A 393 -22.63 13.33 25.20
C ASN A 393 -22.49 14.41 24.12
N LYS A 394 -22.69 15.71 24.45
CA LYS A 394 -22.45 16.85 23.55
C LYS A 394 -20.99 17.00 23.10
N ARG A 395 -20.03 16.55 23.92
CA ARG A 395 -18.58 16.56 23.60
C ARG A 395 -18.10 15.29 22.88
N MET A 396 -18.97 14.29 22.71
CA MET A 396 -18.63 13.10 21.92
C MET A 396 -18.62 13.41 20.42
N PRO A 397 -17.69 12.86 19.62
CA PRO A 397 -17.59 13.14 18.20
C PRO A 397 -18.84 12.67 17.43
N GLU A 398 -19.62 13.64 16.89
CA GLU A 398 -20.93 13.42 16.22
C GLU A 398 -20.94 12.23 15.27
N ALA A 399 -21.46 11.10 15.76
CA ALA A 399 -21.62 9.82 15.04
C ALA A 399 -20.38 9.31 14.29
N MET A 400 -19.20 9.91 14.54
CA MET A 400 -18.17 10.14 13.52
C MET A 400 -18.73 10.24 12.09
N LYS A 401 -19.14 11.44 11.68
CA LYS A 401 -19.00 11.88 10.27
C LYS A 401 -17.68 11.31 9.76
N ARG A 402 -17.70 10.59 8.64
CA ARG A 402 -16.47 10.08 8.00
C ARG A 402 -15.55 11.30 7.93
N PRO A 403 -14.34 11.29 8.53
CA PRO A 403 -13.49 12.48 8.50
C PRO A 403 -13.42 12.88 7.04
N GLU A 404 -13.82 14.11 6.73
CA GLU A 404 -13.86 14.55 5.35
C GLU A 404 -12.47 14.29 4.80
N VAL A 405 -12.42 13.44 3.78
CA VAL A 405 -11.17 13.21 3.06
C VAL A 405 -10.99 14.48 2.29
N ASP A 406 -10.37 15.44 2.98
CA ASP A 406 -9.88 16.67 2.43
C ASP A 406 -8.85 16.25 1.38
N PHE A 407 -9.32 16.14 0.13
CA PHE A 407 -8.51 15.70 -1.00
C PHE A 407 -7.43 16.74 -1.34
N ASP A 408 -7.54 17.97 -0.79
CA ASP A 408 -6.53 19.01 -0.86
C ASP A 408 -5.43 18.82 0.22
N GLN A 409 -5.73 18.09 1.32
CA GLN A 409 -4.72 17.54 2.24
C GLN A 409 -4.04 16.30 1.63
N ALA A 410 -3.01 16.57 0.83
CA ALA A 410 -2.12 15.56 0.27
C ALA A 410 -1.60 14.55 1.33
N PRO A 411 -1.52 13.24 1.02
CA PRO A 411 -1.23 12.20 2.00
C PRO A 411 0.25 12.21 2.44
N GLY A 412 0.53 13.02 3.46
CA GLY A 412 1.65 12.83 4.38
C GLY A 412 3.05 13.09 3.83
N THR A 413 3.39 14.35 3.55
CA THR A 413 4.77 14.85 3.65
C THR A 413 5.21 14.95 5.13
N GLY A 414 5.10 13.82 5.85
CA GLY A 414 5.35 13.72 7.29
C GLY A 414 6.79 13.34 7.62
N ARG A 415 7.60 14.34 7.95
CA ARG A 415 8.85 14.23 8.73
C ARG A 415 8.97 15.42 9.67
#